data_AF-A0A354V5A9-F1
#
_entry.id   AF-A0A354V5A9-F1
#
_cell.length_a   1.000
_cell.length_b   1.000
_cell.length_c   1.000
_cell.angle_alpha   90.00
_cell.angle_beta   90.00
_cell.angle_gamma   90.00
#
_symmetry.space_group_name_H-M   'P 1'
#
loop_
_entity.id
_entity.type
_entity.pdbx_description
1 polymer ?
#
loop_
_entity_poly.entity_id
_entity_poly.type
_entity_poly.pdbx_seq_one_letter_code
_entity_poly.pdbx_strand_id
1 'polypeptide(L)'
;TREVLTAVRRTFITPFDRGDIKNLITSMDDAIDQMQQTAKAVVLFEVRTFEPPMREMGTLLVECANLVGRALPLLQSIGANVAMLTAITEELTKLEGRVDDLHDIGLKELFLKHRDANAMDFIVGAEIYDHLEKVADRFDDVANEINSIVIEQV
;
A
#
# COMPACT_ATOMS: atom_id res chain seq x y z
N THR A 1 -12.50 5.43 7.87
CA THR A 1 -13.48 5.74 6.80
C THR A 1 -14.77 6.45 7.23
N ARG A 2 -15.60 5.88 8.13
CA ARG A 2 -16.99 6.36 8.40
C ARG A 2 -17.14 7.84 8.79
N GLU A 3 -16.23 8.35 9.61
CA GLU A 3 -16.29 9.73 10.11
C GLU A 3 -16.08 10.75 8.98
N VAL A 4 -15.10 10.52 8.10
CA VAL A 4 -14.83 11.34 6.92
C VAL A 4 -16.06 11.37 6.00
N LEU A 5 -16.64 10.19 5.69
CA LEU A 5 -17.84 10.13 4.84
C LEU A 5 -19.04 10.86 5.44
N THR A 6 -19.18 10.81 6.77
CA THR A 6 -20.24 11.54 7.48
C THR A 6 -19.99 13.05 7.45
N ALA A 7 -18.74 13.49 7.62
CA ALA A 7 -18.34 14.89 7.53
C ALA A 7 -18.60 15.43 6.12
N VAL A 8 -18.16 14.73 5.08
CA VAL A 8 -18.41 15.11 3.67
C VAL A 8 -19.91 15.29 3.43
N ARG A 9 -20.78 14.37 3.88
CA ARG A 9 -22.24 14.49 3.72
C ARG A 9 -22.85 15.72 4.41
N ARG A 10 -22.23 16.22 5.49
CA ARG A 10 -22.74 17.34 6.30
C ARG A 10 -22.12 18.68 5.94
N THR A 11 -21.01 18.68 5.20
CA THR A 11 -20.30 19.88 4.78
C THR A 11 -20.77 20.32 3.41
N PHE A 12 -21.14 21.59 3.24
CA PHE A 12 -21.59 22.14 1.95
C PHE A 12 -20.41 22.50 1.01
N ILE A 13 -19.33 23.07 1.56
CA ILE A 13 -18.12 23.45 0.80
C ILE A 13 -16.99 22.48 1.16
N THR A 14 -16.53 21.69 0.19
CA THR A 14 -15.38 20.78 0.33
C THR A 14 -14.13 21.38 -0.32
N PRO A 15 -12.91 21.00 0.13
CA PRO A 15 -11.66 21.55 -0.41
C PRO A 15 -11.37 21.12 -1.86
N PHE A 16 -11.94 19.98 -2.29
CA PHE A 16 -11.93 19.46 -3.66
C PHE A 16 -13.16 18.53 -3.82
N ASP A 17 -13.24 17.78 -4.92
CA ASP A 17 -14.44 16.99 -5.25
C ASP A 17 -14.78 15.94 -4.17
N ARG A 18 -16.08 15.69 -3.99
CA ARG A 18 -16.57 14.77 -2.96
C ARG A 18 -16.31 13.31 -3.32
N GLY A 19 -16.35 12.99 -4.60
CA GLY A 19 -16.01 11.69 -5.17
C GLY A 19 -14.56 11.36 -4.87
N ASP A 20 -13.65 12.30 -5.13
CA ASP A 20 -12.23 12.17 -4.81
C ASP A 20 -11.96 11.89 -3.33
N ILE A 21 -12.58 12.66 -2.43
CA ILE A 21 -12.43 12.43 -0.99
C ILE A 21 -12.88 11.02 -0.62
N LYS A 22 -14.00 10.55 -1.21
CA LYS A 22 -14.54 9.21 -0.97
C LYS A 22 -13.60 8.14 -1.52
N ASN A 23 -13.08 8.29 -2.74
CA ASN A 23 -12.22 7.29 -3.37
C ASN A 23 -10.89 7.19 -2.61
N LEU A 24 -10.24 8.32 -2.31
CA LEU A 24 -9.01 8.38 -1.55
C LEU A 24 -9.16 7.73 -0.16
N ILE A 25 -10.21 8.06 0.60
CA ILE A 25 -10.39 7.46 1.94
C ILE A 25 -10.71 5.97 1.86
N THR A 26 -11.33 5.50 0.76
CA THR A 26 -11.61 4.07 0.55
C THR A 26 -10.32 3.33 0.23
N SER A 27 -9.53 3.84 -0.71
CA SER A 27 -8.23 3.26 -1.08
C SER A 27 -7.26 3.18 0.12
N MET A 28 -7.23 4.22 0.96
CA MET A 28 -6.47 4.19 2.21
C MET A 28 -6.95 3.13 3.21
N ASP A 29 -8.27 2.89 3.30
CA ASP A 29 -8.85 1.86 4.16
C ASP A 29 -8.47 0.47 3.63
N ASP A 30 -8.54 0.27 2.31
CA ASP A 30 -8.15 -0.98 1.66
C ASP A 30 -6.68 -1.33 1.91
N ALA A 31 -5.78 -0.34 1.93
CA ALA A 31 -4.38 -0.53 2.32
C ALA A 31 -4.23 -0.99 3.78
N ILE A 32 -4.98 -0.36 4.71
CA ILE A 32 -4.97 -0.74 6.13
C ILE A 32 -5.56 -2.13 6.34
N ASP A 33 -6.65 -2.45 5.67
CA ASP A 33 -7.29 -3.76 5.73
C ASP A 33 -6.39 -4.85 5.16
N GLN A 34 -5.65 -4.57 4.09
CA GLN A 34 -4.68 -5.51 3.55
C GLN A 34 -3.51 -5.73 4.52
N MET A 35 -2.97 -4.68 5.16
CA MET A 35 -1.96 -4.83 6.22
C MET A 35 -2.46 -5.70 7.38
N GLN A 36 -3.71 -5.50 7.80
CA GLN A 36 -4.34 -6.29 8.85
C GLN A 36 -4.54 -7.76 8.43
N GLN A 37 -4.91 -8.00 7.18
CA GLN A 37 -5.04 -9.35 6.61
C GLN A 37 -3.68 -10.06 6.58
N THR A 38 -2.61 -9.38 6.16
CA THR A 38 -1.24 -9.91 6.17
C THR A 38 -0.79 -10.30 7.57
N ALA A 39 -1.02 -9.42 8.57
CA ALA A 39 -0.72 -9.74 9.97
C ALA A 39 -1.53 -10.95 10.48
N LYS A 40 -2.80 -11.05 10.07
CA LYS A 40 -3.66 -12.20 10.41
C LYS A 40 -3.17 -13.49 9.77
N ALA A 41 -2.74 -13.47 8.51
CA ALA A 41 -2.19 -14.63 7.82
C ALA A 41 -0.93 -15.16 8.52
N VAL A 42 -0.02 -14.26 8.90
CA VAL A 42 1.18 -14.58 9.71
C VAL A 42 0.79 -15.33 11.00
N VAL A 43 -0.24 -14.86 11.71
CA VAL A 43 -0.69 -15.49 12.96
C VAL A 43 -1.35 -16.84 12.69
N LEU A 44 -2.23 -16.93 11.70
CA LEU A 44 -2.99 -18.15 11.38
C LEU A 44 -2.10 -19.30 10.90
N PHE A 45 -1.06 -19.00 10.13
CA PHE A 45 -0.09 -19.99 9.68
C PHE A 45 1.09 -20.17 10.65
N GLU A 46 1.04 -19.52 11.82
CA GLU A 46 2.06 -19.58 12.86
C GLU A 46 3.48 -19.25 12.36
N VAL A 47 3.60 -18.32 11.42
CA VAL A 47 4.90 -17.92 10.85
C VAL A 47 5.72 -17.20 11.91
N ARG A 48 6.86 -17.80 12.29
CA ARG A 48 7.80 -17.24 13.30
C ARG A 48 9.09 -16.70 12.70
N THR A 49 9.42 -17.10 11.49
CA THR A 49 10.63 -16.73 10.78
C THR A 49 10.26 -16.20 9.41
N PHE A 50 10.86 -15.07 9.04
CA PHE A 50 10.64 -14.42 7.76
C PHE A 50 11.92 -14.47 6.95
N GLU A 51 11.80 -14.78 5.67
CA GLU A 51 12.93 -14.74 4.75
C GLU A 51 13.45 -13.29 4.61
N PRO A 52 14.73 -13.09 4.27
CA PRO A 52 15.28 -11.75 4.10
C PRO A 52 14.46 -10.84 3.16
N PRO A 53 14.01 -11.29 1.98
CA PRO A 53 13.18 -10.46 1.10
C PRO A 53 11.85 -10.04 1.74
N MET A 54 11.17 -10.94 2.48
CA MET A 54 9.93 -10.59 3.21
C MET A 54 10.14 -9.45 4.22
N ARG A 55 11.28 -9.44 4.92
CA ARG A 55 11.61 -8.38 5.89
C ARG A 55 11.92 -7.06 5.20
N GLU A 56 12.57 -7.12 4.04
CA GLU A 56 12.83 -5.94 3.22
C GLU A 56 11.52 -5.36 2.67
N MET A 57 10.64 -6.19 2.10
CA MET A 57 9.29 -5.78 1.67
C MET A 57 8.56 -5.09 2.82
N GLY A 58 8.53 -5.70 4.03
CA GLY A 58 7.91 -5.08 5.21
C GLY A 58 8.50 -3.71 5.58
N THR A 59 9.79 -3.49 5.32
CA THR A 59 10.44 -2.18 5.54
C THR A 59 9.98 -1.15 4.51
N LEU A 60 9.89 -1.54 3.23
CA LEU A 60 9.39 -0.69 2.15
C LEU A 60 7.91 -0.33 2.36
N LEU A 61 7.07 -1.25 2.83
CA LEU A 61 5.66 -0.98 3.14
C LEU A 61 5.50 0.09 4.24
N VAL A 62 6.39 0.10 5.24
CA VAL A 62 6.42 1.16 6.25
C VAL A 62 6.82 2.51 5.63
N GLU A 63 7.73 2.51 4.67
CA GLU A 63 8.11 3.71 3.92
C GLU A 63 6.93 4.26 3.09
N CYS A 64 6.19 3.39 2.40
CA CYS A 64 4.96 3.76 1.69
C CYS A 64 3.94 4.42 2.64
N ALA A 65 3.69 3.83 3.80
CA ALA A 65 2.78 4.40 4.80
C ALA A 65 3.21 5.81 5.26
N ASN A 66 4.52 6.02 5.46
CA ASN A 66 5.07 7.33 5.82
C ASN A 66 4.91 8.35 4.69
N LEU A 67 5.10 7.95 3.43
CA LEU A 67 4.90 8.82 2.27
C LEU A 67 3.45 9.24 2.12
N VAL A 68 2.49 8.31 2.23
CA VAL A 68 1.06 8.64 2.25
C VAL A 68 0.75 9.60 3.40
N GLY A 69 1.25 9.33 4.60
CA GLY A 69 1.09 10.23 5.75
C GLY A 69 1.63 11.65 5.52
N ARG A 70 2.68 11.79 4.71
CA ARG A 70 3.23 13.10 4.30
C ARG A 70 2.43 13.77 3.20
N ALA A 71 1.79 13.02 2.31
CA ALA A 71 0.99 13.57 1.22
C ALA A 71 -0.32 14.20 1.70
N LEU A 72 -1.00 13.58 2.67
CA LEU A 72 -2.34 14.01 3.10
C LEU A 72 -2.45 15.48 3.54
N PRO A 73 -1.53 16.03 4.35
CA PRO A 73 -1.59 17.45 4.72
C PRO A 73 -1.43 18.39 3.53
N LEU A 74 -0.70 17.98 2.49
CA LEU A 74 -0.43 18.80 1.31
C LEU A 74 -1.68 19.01 0.44
N LEU A 75 -2.66 18.09 0.53
CA LEU A 75 -3.95 18.19 -0.16
C LEU A 75 -4.82 19.37 0.33
N GLN A 76 -4.46 20.04 1.43
CA GLN A 76 -5.13 21.28 1.84
C GLN A 76 -4.84 22.46 0.90
N SER A 77 -3.76 22.39 0.11
CA SER A 77 -3.34 23.46 -0.80
C SER A 77 -2.69 22.86 -2.05
N ILE A 78 -3.47 22.06 -2.80
CA ILE A 78 -2.99 21.25 -3.93
C ILE A 78 -2.19 22.08 -4.93
N GLY A 79 -2.73 23.21 -5.40
CA GLY A 79 -2.06 24.06 -6.39
C GLY A 79 -0.66 24.56 -5.97
N ALA A 80 -0.43 24.77 -4.66
CA ALA A 80 0.90 25.15 -4.14
C ALA A 80 1.84 23.95 -3.97
N ASN A 81 1.30 22.74 -3.88
CA ASN A 81 2.02 21.52 -3.53
C ASN A 81 2.12 20.51 -4.67
N VAL A 82 1.67 20.84 -5.89
CA VAL A 82 1.66 19.95 -7.07
C VAL A 82 2.96 19.18 -7.22
N ALA A 83 4.10 19.89 -7.29
CA ALA A 83 5.40 19.27 -7.49
C ALA A 83 5.78 18.28 -6.37
N MET A 84 5.41 18.58 -5.12
CA MET A 84 5.71 17.69 -3.99
C MET A 84 4.76 16.50 -3.94
N LEU A 85 3.48 16.68 -4.27
CA LEU A 85 2.51 15.59 -4.39
C LEU A 85 2.91 14.62 -5.50
N THR A 86 3.26 15.12 -6.69
CA THR A 86 3.76 14.31 -7.81
C THR A 86 5.04 13.56 -7.44
N ALA A 87 5.99 14.20 -6.75
CA ALA A 87 7.21 13.52 -6.31
C ALA A 87 6.93 12.39 -5.30
N ILE A 88 5.93 12.55 -4.43
CA ILE A 88 5.53 11.51 -3.48
C ILE A 88 4.85 10.34 -4.20
N THR A 89 3.94 10.60 -5.13
CA THR A 89 3.24 9.54 -5.86
C THR A 89 4.20 8.76 -6.76
N GLU A 90 5.14 9.43 -7.43
CA GLU A 90 6.21 8.76 -8.18
C GLU A 90 7.11 7.89 -7.28
N GLU A 91 7.38 8.32 -6.05
CA GLU A 91 8.17 7.52 -5.11
C GLU A 91 7.40 6.30 -4.61
N LEU A 92 6.08 6.42 -4.39
CA LEU A 92 5.23 5.27 -4.05
C LEU A 92 5.24 4.20 -5.15
N THR A 93 5.08 4.60 -6.42
CA THR A 93 5.16 3.65 -7.56
C THR A 93 6.54 3.01 -7.69
N LYS A 94 7.63 3.74 -7.37
CA LYS A 94 8.97 3.11 -7.35
C LYS A 94 9.13 2.09 -6.22
N LEU A 95 8.54 2.36 -5.05
CA LEU A 95 8.59 1.43 -3.92
C LEU A 95 7.76 0.18 -4.22
N GLU A 96 6.61 0.31 -4.87
CA GLU A 96 5.82 -0.83 -5.36
C GLU A 96 6.65 -1.71 -6.31
N GLY A 97 7.26 -1.14 -7.35
CA GLY A 97 8.09 -1.94 -8.27
C GLY A 97 9.28 -2.63 -7.58
N ARG A 98 9.84 -2.03 -6.51
CA ARG A 98 10.86 -2.69 -5.69
C ARG A 98 10.31 -3.84 -4.85
N VAL A 99 9.07 -3.74 -4.37
CA VAL A 99 8.39 -4.80 -3.64
C VAL A 99 8.10 -5.97 -4.58
N ASP A 100 7.67 -5.70 -5.81
CA ASP A 100 7.43 -6.72 -6.84
C ASP A 100 8.72 -7.47 -7.21
N ASP A 101 9.82 -6.75 -7.44
CA ASP A 101 11.12 -7.37 -7.69
C ASP A 101 11.54 -8.31 -6.54
N LEU A 102 11.30 -7.90 -5.29
CA LEU A 102 11.60 -8.68 -4.10
C LEU A 102 10.67 -9.89 -3.94
N HIS A 103 9.40 -9.76 -4.34
CA HIS A 103 8.44 -10.86 -4.39
C HIS A 103 8.93 -11.93 -5.37
N ASP A 104 9.24 -11.56 -6.61
CA ASP A 104 9.70 -12.49 -7.65
C ASP A 104 10.98 -13.22 -7.25
N ILE A 105 11.96 -12.49 -6.71
CA ILE A 105 13.20 -13.07 -6.20
C ILE A 105 12.90 -14.01 -5.04
N GLY A 106 12.12 -13.55 -4.06
CA GLY A 106 11.79 -14.30 -2.85
C GLY A 106 11.01 -15.58 -3.13
N LEU A 107 10.04 -15.53 -4.04
CA LEU A 107 9.23 -16.68 -4.45
C LEU A 107 10.08 -17.72 -5.18
N LYS A 108 10.98 -17.29 -6.06
CA LYS A 108 11.93 -18.19 -6.74
C LYS A 108 12.88 -18.87 -5.77
N GLU A 109 13.44 -18.12 -4.82
CA GLU A 109 14.32 -18.68 -3.77
C GLU A 109 13.56 -19.68 -2.89
N LEU A 110 12.34 -19.34 -2.48
CA LEU A 110 11.47 -20.21 -1.71
C LEU A 110 11.14 -21.51 -2.46
N PHE A 111 10.80 -21.41 -3.75
CA PHE A 111 10.56 -22.57 -4.60
C PHE A 111 11.78 -23.48 -4.67
N LEU A 112 12.97 -22.94 -4.95
CA LEU A 112 14.21 -23.72 -5.04
C LEU A 112 14.55 -24.41 -3.72
N LYS A 113 14.28 -23.75 -2.58
CA LYS A 113 14.50 -24.30 -1.24
C LYS A 113 13.56 -25.47 -0.91
N HIS A 114 12.32 -25.43 -1.39
CA HIS A 114 11.27 -26.36 -0.97
C HIS A 114 10.77 -27.34 -2.05
N ARG A 115 11.21 -27.22 -3.31
CA ARG A 115 10.75 -28.06 -4.45
C ARG A 115 10.92 -29.57 -4.24
N ASP A 116 11.94 -29.97 -3.49
CA ASP A 116 12.29 -31.36 -3.19
C ASP A 116 12.10 -31.67 -1.68
N ALA A 117 11.43 -30.78 -0.95
CA ALA A 117 11.26 -30.82 0.51
C ALA A 117 9.78 -30.66 0.91
N ASN A 118 9.51 -30.04 2.06
CA ASN A 118 8.15 -29.83 2.56
C ASN A 118 7.40 -28.78 1.72
N ALA A 119 6.44 -29.25 0.92
CA ALA A 119 5.60 -28.39 0.09
C ALA A 119 4.70 -27.43 0.90
N MET A 120 4.34 -27.77 2.14
CA MET A 120 3.53 -26.88 2.97
C MET A 120 4.27 -25.59 3.33
N ASP A 121 5.59 -25.67 3.55
CA ASP A 121 6.42 -24.50 3.85
C ASP A 121 6.48 -23.55 2.64
N PHE A 122 6.52 -24.11 1.42
CA PHE A 122 6.40 -23.32 0.19
C PHE A 122 5.03 -22.63 0.09
N ILE A 123 3.93 -23.38 0.31
CA ILE A 123 2.57 -22.83 0.20
C ILE A 123 2.38 -21.67 1.19
N VAL A 124 2.76 -21.86 2.45
CA VAL A 124 2.66 -20.81 3.47
C VAL A 124 3.56 -19.62 3.12
N GLY A 125 4.80 -19.85 2.73
CA GLY A 125 5.71 -18.76 2.40
C GLY A 125 5.27 -17.96 1.17
N ALA A 126 4.77 -18.63 0.12
CA ALA A 126 4.23 -17.99 -1.07
C ALA A 126 3.00 -17.14 -0.72
N GLU A 127 2.09 -17.65 0.11
CA GLU A 127 0.92 -16.90 0.58
C GLU A 127 1.33 -15.63 1.36
N ILE A 128 2.40 -15.68 2.16
CA ILE A 128 2.92 -14.48 2.85
C ILE A 128 3.54 -13.48 1.88
N TYR A 129 4.26 -13.93 0.85
CA TYR A 129 4.79 -13.06 -0.20
C TYR A 129 3.66 -12.32 -0.92
N ASP A 130 2.64 -13.05 -1.40
CA ASP A 130 1.47 -12.46 -2.07
C ASP A 130 0.73 -11.47 -1.17
N HIS A 131 0.67 -11.75 0.13
CA HIS A 131 0.07 -10.84 1.10
C HIS A 131 0.85 -9.53 1.23
N LEU A 132 2.18 -9.57 1.18
CA LEU A 132 3.05 -8.39 1.27
C LEU A 132 3.02 -7.55 -0.01
N GLU A 133 3.10 -8.18 -1.18
CA GLU A 133 2.95 -7.54 -2.50
C GLU A 133 1.61 -6.78 -2.58
N LYS A 134 0.50 -7.44 -2.26
CA LYS A 134 -0.83 -6.79 -2.25
C LYS A 134 -0.91 -5.56 -1.36
N VAL A 135 -0.10 -5.44 -0.30
CA VAL A 135 -0.07 -4.19 0.50
C VAL A 135 0.57 -3.06 -0.30
N ALA A 136 1.63 -3.35 -1.05
CA ALA A 136 2.27 -2.36 -1.93
C ALA A 136 1.33 -1.91 -3.04
N ASP A 137 0.59 -2.82 -3.67
CA ASP A 137 -0.45 -2.49 -4.65
C ASP A 137 -1.47 -1.50 -4.09
N ARG A 138 -1.93 -1.72 -2.84
CA ARG A 138 -2.87 -0.79 -2.20
C ARG A 138 -2.27 0.58 -1.92
N PHE A 139 -0.96 0.67 -1.72
CA PHE A 139 -0.30 1.96 -1.62
C PHE A 139 -0.16 2.64 -2.99
N ASP A 140 0.05 1.90 -4.07
CA ASP A 140 0.01 2.45 -5.44
C ASP A 140 -1.41 2.91 -5.82
N ASP A 141 -2.45 2.15 -5.46
CA ASP A 141 -3.85 2.59 -5.58
C ASP A 141 -4.06 3.97 -4.90
N VAL A 142 -3.52 4.17 -3.70
CA VAL A 142 -3.58 5.48 -3.01
C VAL A 142 -2.81 6.55 -3.77
N ALA A 143 -1.65 6.23 -4.33
CA ALA A 143 -0.86 7.16 -5.14
C ALA A 143 -1.61 7.60 -6.40
N ASN A 144 -2.31 6.66 -7.05
CA ASN A 144 -3.12 6.91 -8.23
C ASN A 144 -4.31 7.83 -7.93
N GLU A 145 -4.98 7.66 -6.79
CA GLU A 145 -6.04 8.57 -6.34
C GLU A 145 -5.48 9.99 -6.07
N ILE A 146 -4.33 10.10 -5.41
CA ILE A 146 -3.67 11.40 -5.17
C ILE A 146 -3.29 12.08 -6.49
N ASN A 147 -2.72 11.35 -7.44
CA ASN A 147 -2.36 11.88 -8.76
C ASN A 147 -3.60 12.35 -9.54
N SER A 148 -4.69 11.60 -9.48
CA SER A 148 -5.95 11.95 -10.12
C SER A 148 -6.49 13.28 -9.59
N ILE A 149 -6.51 13.44 -8.26
CA ILE A 149 -6.87 14.70 -7.59
C ILE A 149 -5.99 15.87 -8.04
N VAL A 150 -4.67 15.65 -8.16
CA VAL A 150 -3.74 16.70 -8.61
C VAL A 150 -4.04 17.13 -10.05
N ILE A 151 -4.31 16.18 -10.95
CA ILE A 151 -4.62 16.46 -12.35
C ILE A 151 -5.92 17.26 -12.51
N GLU A 152 -6.93 16.99 -11.69
CA GLU A 152 -8.22 17.71 -11.76
C GLU A 152 -8.16 19.15 -11.23
N GLN A 153 -7.19 19.46 -10.37
CA GLN A 153 -7.07 20.75 -9.68
C GLN A 153 -6.03 21.70 -10.32
N VAL A 154 -5.36 21.27 -11.39
CA VAL A 154 -4.36 22.05 -12.15
C VAL A 154 -4.93 22.45 -13.50
#